data_AF-A0A938MIF8-F1
#
_entry.id   AF-A0A938MIF8-F1
#
_cell.length_a   1.000
_cell.length_b   1.000
_cell.length_c   1.000
_cell.angle_alpha   90.00
_cell.angle_beta   90.00
_cell.angle_gamma   90.00
#
_symmetry.space_group_name_H-M   'P 1'
#
loop_
_entity.id
_entity.type
_entity.pdbx_description
1 polymer ?
#
loop_
_entity_poly.entity_id
_entity_poly.type
_entity_poly.pdbx_seq_one_letter_code
_entity_poly.pdbx_strand_id
1 'polypeptide(L)'
;MRSCGDLRGEQMRPRSSIPWIVCAVSTVCLVAGGCVMFFTPAPSVKAVTPITLLLSGEMNGLIEPCRCSERQLGGISRRAGIIKSIASQPLNVLTLDNGDVVSMMGRQEELKYETAIMAMNRMGYAAMGVGEGDLALGLDYLVSMQEVAQFPFLCANLLRDGKRVFPSHVTRPVKGGPGEPSVSVVGILSPKFDQRVKSLDPRLSVVRPGPDFRALIESLVEGSQLIVALAHMSVAEGTALAKQFPQLDVVVCGHGLDEPLAQPVNAGKALVVNTGTKGRSLVRLDIAGRTETGRPVAKYGVIRLLPELLEATDVATLFSEYVAIVRNEGLLDEMRRFDLPKGGPYAGSYACQYCHETAFDVWKKSAHAKALATLQQLTPRRDHDPECVACHVVGYPHLTGFESLAKTPALAGVGC
;
A
#
# COMPACT_ATOMS: atom_id res chain seq x y z
N MET A 1 -26.80 34.00 -38.17
CA MET A 1 -25.50 33.90 -38.87
C MET A 1 -24.46 33.26 -37.96
N ARG A 2 -24.29 31.93 -38.08
CA ARG A 2 -23.02 31.20 -38.29
C ARG A 2 -23.32 29.72 -38.11
N SER A 3 -22.92 28.99 -39.13
CA SER A 3 -23.41 27.68 -39.55
C SER A 3 -22.72 26.55 -38.78
N CYS A 4 -23.52 25.56 -38.41
CA CYS A 4 -23.08 24.18 -38.18
C CYS A 4 -22.61 23.59 -39.52
N GLY A 5 -21.55 22.78 -39.54
CA GLY A 5 -21.04 22.17 -40.77
C GLY A 5 -19.88 21.19 -40.59
N ASP A 6 -20.23 19.90 -40.69
CA ASP A 6 -19.51 18.81 -41.37
C ASP A 6 -18.11 18.39 -40.85
N LEU A 7 -18.06 17.28 -40.08
CA LEU A 7 -16.88 16.42 -39.94
C LEU A 7 -17.23 15.03 -40.50
N ARG A 8 -16.98 14.84 -41.80
CA ARG A 8 -16.80 13.53 -42.43
C ARG A 8 -15.33 13.15 -42.21
N GLY A 9 -14.99 12.01 -41.62
CA GLY A 9 -15.05 10.72 -42.29
C GLY A 9 -13.66 10.38 -42.87
N GLU A 10 -12.66 10.13 -42.02
CA GLU A 10 -11.36 9.62 -42.46
C GLU A 10 -11.39 8.08 -42.47
N GLN A 11 -11.40 7.54 -43.68
CA GLN A 11 -11.32 6.11 -43.95
C GLN A 11 -9.90 5.57 -43.71
N MET A 12 -9.83 4.51 -42.90
CA MET A 12 -8.66 3.63 -42.76
C MET A 12 -8.24 3.06 -44.12
N ARG A 13 -6.97 3.27 -44.51
CA ARG A 13 -6.35 2.58 -45.64
C ARG A 13 -5.62 1.30 -45.17
N PRO A 14 -5.69 0.20 -45.94
CA PRO A 14 -5.16 -1.09 -45.54
C PRO A 14 -3.62 -1.16 -45.69
N ARG A 15 -2.98 -1.86 -44.73
CA ARG A 15 -1.56 -2.23 -44.79
C ARG A 15 -1.34 -3.28 -45.88
N SER A 16 -0.57 -2.93 -46.89
CA SER A 16 -0.02 -3.86 -47.87
C SER A 16 1.24 -4.55 -47.33
N SER A 17 1.45 -5.75 -47.83
CA SER A 17 2.33 -6.80 -47.35
C SER A 17 3.44 -7.10 -48.38
N ILE A 18 4.61 -7.55 -47.89
CA ILE A 18 5.67 -8.36 -48.58
C ILE A 18 6.67 -7.54 -49.47
N PRO A 19 7.94 -7.95 -49.75
CA PRO A 19 8.80 -9.05 -49.25
C PRO A 19 10.21 -8.64 -48.74
N TRP A 20 10.90 -9.66 -48.24
CA TRP A 20 12.33 -9.81 -47.99
C TRP A 20 13.24 -9.36 -49.15
N ILE A 21 14.29 -8.58 -48.85
CA ILE A 21 15.44 -8.36 -49.74
C ILE A 21 16.73 -8.80 -49.05
N VAL A 22 17.47 -9.57 -49.84
CA VAL A 22 18.73 -10.27 -49.61
C VAL A 22 19.91 -9.32 -49.46
N CYS A 23 20.90 -9.79 -48.70
CA CYS A 23 22.26 -9.29 -48.52
C CYS A 23 22.86 -8.49 -49.69
N ALA A 24 23.40 -7.32 -49.38
CA ALA A 24 24.51 -6.71 -50.12
C ALA A 24 25.67 -6.49 -49.15
N VAL A 25 26.71 -7.31 -49.30
CA VAL A 25 28.02 -7.13 -48.69
C VAL A 25 28.62 -5.86 -49.28
N SER A 26 28.79 -4.82 -48.47
CA SER A 26 29.57 -3.63 -48.83
C SER A 26 30.77 -3.55 -47.90
N THR A 27 31.91 -3.94 -48.47
CA THR A 27 33.26 -3.78 -47.92
C THR A 27 33.51 -2.30 -47.66
N VAL A 28 33.46 -1.87 -46.41
CA VAL A 28 33.94 -0.55 -45.98
C VAL A 28 35.31 -0.73 -45.36
N CYS A 29 36.29 -0.07 -45.97
CA CYS A 29 37.71 -0.08 -45.65
C CYS A 29 37.99 0.19 -44.17
N LEU A 30 38.91 -0.61 -43.61
CA LEU A 30 39.63 -0.29 -42.39
C LEU A 30 40.31 1.07 -42.54
N VAL A 31 39.86 2.05 -41.77
CA VAL A 31 40.72 3.14 -41.31
C VAL A 31 41.06 2.83 -39.87
N ALA A 32 42.35 2.53 -39.64
CA ALA A 32 42.93 2.26 -38.34
C ALA A 32 42.93 3.54 -37.47
N GLY A 33 41.76 3.91 -36.97
CA GLY A 33 41.62 4.82 -35.84
C GLY A 33 41.50 3.97 -34.58
N GLY A 34 42.57 3.91 -33.78
CA GLY A 34 42.57 3.23 -32.49
C GLY A 34 41.55 3.88 -31.54
N CYS A 35 40.30 3.46 -31.64
CA CYS A 35 39.29 3.70 -30.64
C CYS A 35 39.67 2.77 -29.47
N VAL A 36 40.46 3.31 -28.53
CA VAL A 36 40.64 2.69 -27.22
C VAL A 36 39.27 2.69 -26.58
N MET A 37 38.49 1.63 -26.86
CA MET A 37 37.32 1.31 -26.08
C MET A 37 37.83 1.03 -24.68
N PHE A 38 37.78 2.05 -23.83
CA PHE A 38 37.87 1.88 -22.39
C PHE A 38 36.70 0.99 -22.00
N PHE A 39 36.91 -0.32 -22.08
CA PHE A 39 36.14 -1.29 -21.33
C PHE A 39 36.33 -0.92 -19.87
N THR A 40 35.44 -0.07 -19.36
CA THR A 40 35.28 0.04 -17.91
C THR A 40 34.85 -1.35 -17.47
N PRO A 41 35.69 -2.09 -16.73
CA PRO A 41 35.27 -3.39 -16.23
C PRO A 41 33.99 -3.15 -15.42
N ALA A 42 32.97 -3.98 -15.67
CA ALA A 42 31.78 -3.96 -14.84
C ALA A 42 32.24 -4.01 -13.37
N PRO A 43 31.70 -3.16 -12.49
CA PRO A 43 32.16 -3.08 -11.11
C PRO A 43 32.18 -4.48 -10.50
N SER A 44 33.27 -4.86 -9.84
CA SER A 44 33.35 -6.19 -9.25
C SER A 44 32.25 -6.32 -8.19
N VAL A 45 31.44 -7.38 -8.31
CA VAL A 45 30.31 -7.63 -7.41
C VAL A 45 30.74 -8.70 -6.42
N LYS A 46 30.81 -8.35 -5.14
CA LYS A 46 30.95 -9.34 -4.07
C LYS A 46 29.62 -10.08 -3.92
N ALA A 47 29.63 -11.38 -4.16
CA ALA A 47 28.44 -12.21 -4.04
C ALA A 47 27.92 -12.21 -2.59
N VAL A 48 26.60 -12.06 -2.42
CA VAL A 48 25.87 -12.38 -1.19
C VAL A 48 24.84 -13.45 -1.52
N THR A 49 24.29 -14.14 -0.51
CA THR A 49 23.16 -15.05 -0.77
C THR A 49 22.00 -14.23 -1.33
N PRO A 50 21.51 -14.52 -2.56
CA PRO A 50 20.47 -13.72 -3.19
C PRO A 50 19.20 -13.68 -2.34
N ILE A 51 18.57 -12.50 -2.24
CA ILE A 51 17.32 -12.28 -1.51
C ILE A 51 16.35 -11.48 -2.39
N THR A 52 15.09 -11.86 -2.35
CA THR A 52 13.98 -11.04 -2.85
C THR A 52 13.24 -10.41 -1.66
N LEU A 53 13.30 -9.09 -1.55
CA LEU A 53 12.44 -8.35 -0.61
C LEU A 53 11.15 -7.95 -1.32
N LEU A 54 10.01 -8.29 -0.70
CA LEU A 54 8.68 -7.82 -1.10
C LEU A 54 8.17 -6.85 -0.06
N LEU A 55 7.89 -5.61 -0.47
CA LEU A 55 7.66 -4.49 0.42
C LEU A 55 6.28 -3.89 0.17
N SER A 56 5.48 -3.77 1.23
CA SER A 56 4.22 -3.04 1.26
C SER A 56 4.17 -2.07 2.44
N GLY A 57 3.14 -1.24 2.50
CA GLY A 57 2.90 -0.29 3.57
C GLY A 57 1.74 0.62 3.21
N GLU A 58 1.27 1.41 4.16
CA GLU A 58 0.24 2.46 4.00
C GLU A 58 -0.99 1.94 3.25
N MET A 59 -1.49 0.78 3.64
CA MET A 59 -2.72 0.22 3.07
C MET A 59 -3.92 1.10 3.41
N ASN A 60 -3.90 1.79 4.55
CA ASN A 60 -4.88 2.79 4.96
C ASN A 60 -6.33 2.25 4.92
N GLY A 61 -6.53 1.02 5.38
CA GLY A 61 -7.84 0.36 5.49
C GLY A 61 -8.44 -0.12 4.17
N LEU A 62 -7.75 0.05 3.04
CA LEU A 62 -8.24 -0.34 1.71
C LEU A 62 -7.94 -1.82 1.41
N ILE A 63 -8.68 -2.70 2.09
CA ILE A 63 -8.56 -4.16 1.96
C ILE A 63 -8.94 -4.64 0.55
N GLU A 64 -9.97 -4.04 -0.05
CA GLU A 64 -10.39 -4.28 -1.43
C GLU A 64 -10.62 -2.93 -2.14
N PRO A 65 -10.39 -2.83 -3.46
CA PRO A 65 -10.83 -1.66 -4.21
C PRO A 65 -12.35 -1.45 -4.15
N CYS A 66 -12.82 -0.20 -4.16
CA CYS A 66 -14.26 0.15 -4.09
C CYS A 66 -15.11 -0.41 -5.25
N ARG A 67 -14.48 -0.94 -6.33
CA ARG A 67 -15.10 -1.38 -7.59
C ARG A 67 -15.96 -0.30 -8.26
N CYS A 68 -15.76 0.96 -7.88
CA CYS A 68 -16.56 2.10 -8.30
C CYS A 68 -16.15 2.69 -9.66
N SER A 69 -15.00 2.28 -10.19
CA SER A 69 -14.52 2.58 -11.55
C SER A 69 -13.91 1.33 -12.18
N GLU A 70 -13.78 1.33 -13.50
CA GLU A 70 -13.02 0.28 -14.19
C GLU A 70 -11.53 0.37 -13.81
N ARG A 71 -10.87 -0.78 -13.78
CA ARG A 71 -9.41 -0.96 -13.60
C ARG A 71 -8.79 -0.43 -12.30
N GLN A 72 -9.47 -0.60 -11.18
CA GLN A 72 -8.92 -0.21 -9.88
C GLN A 72 -7.79 -1.10 -9.41
N LEU A 73 -6.74 -0.46 -8.90
CA LEU A 73 -5.58 -1.10 -8.30
C LEU A 73 -5.83 -1.47 -6.84
N GLY A 74 -5.07 -2.44 -6.35
CA GLY A 74 -5.06 -2.84 -4.95
C GLY A 74 -5.82 -4.13 -4.71
N GLY A 75 -6.15 -4.38 -3.44
CA GLY A 75 -6.77 -5.62 -2.98
C GLY A 75 -5.75 -6.54 -2.31
N ILE A 76 -5.99 -6.83 -1.04
CA ILE A 76 -5.13 -7.71 -0.24
C ILE A 76 -5.15 -9.14 -0.77
N SER A 77 -6.27 -9.59 -1.38
CA SER A 77 -6.38 -10.90 -2.05
C SER A 77 -5.48 -11.00 -3.28
N ARG A 78 -5.38 -9.93 -4.10
CA ARG A 78 -4.45 -9.84 -5.23
C ARG A 78 -3.00 -9.79 -4.78
N ARG A 79 -2.73 -9.04 -3.70
CA ARG A 79 -1.41 -9.00 -3.06
C ARG A 79 -0.98 -10.38 -2.62
N ALA A 80 -1.87 -11.13 -1.97
CA ALA A 80 -1.61 -12.49 -1.54
C ALA A 80 -1.34 -13.43 -2.73
N GLY A 81 -2.10 -13.32 -3.81
CA GLY A 81 -1.89 -14.13 -5.01
C GLY A 81 -0.49 -13.92 -5.60
N ILE A 82 -0.05 -12.68 -5.74
CA ILE A 82 1.29 -12.39 -6.28
C ILE A 82 2.41 -12.76 -5.31
N ILE A 83 2.26 -12.51 -4.00
CA ILE A 83 3.26 -12.92 -3.00
C ILE A 83 3.44 -14.42 -3.01
N LYS A 84 2.34 -15.19 -2.98
CA LYS A 84 2.38 -16.66 -3.02
C LYS A 84 3.00 -17.19 -4.32
N SER A 85 2.71 -16.56 -5.45
CA SER A 85 3.30 -16.89 -6.76
C SER A 85 4.82 -16.62 -6.82
N ILE A 86 5.29 -15.56 -6.16
CA ILE A 86 6.73 -15.29 -6.06
C ILE A 86 7.39 -16.24 -5.07
N ALA A 87 6.75 -16.50 -3.93
CA ALA A 87 7.27 -17.37 -2.88
C ALA A 87 7.33 -18.86 -3.26
N SER A 88 6.54 -19.30 -4.25
CA SER A 88 6.60 -20.68 -4.77
C SER A 88 7.80 -20.95 -5.68
N GLN A 89 8.50 -19.89 -6.12
CA GLN A 89 9.72 -20.00 -6.90
C GLN A 89 10.91 -20.32 -5.97
N PRO A 90 12.04 -20.86 -6.48
CA PRO A 90 13.21 -21.22 -5.67
C PRO A 90 14.03 -19.99 -5.20
N LEU A 91 13.35 -18.93 -4.75
CA LEU A 91 13.89 -17.67 -4.28
C LEU A 91 13.93 -17.63 -2.75
N ASN A 92 14.84 -16.83 -2.18
CA ASN A 92 14.78 -16.50 -0.77
C ASN A 92 13.95 -15.24 -0.59
N VAL A 93 12.68 -15.40 -0.23
CA VAL A 93 11.72 -14.28 -0.17
C VAL A 93 11.55 -13.81 1.26
N LEU A 94 11.66 -12.49 1.48
CA LEU A 94 11.30 -11.84 2.73
C LEU A 94 10.24 -10.78 2.45
N THR A 95 9.05 -10.97 3.00
CA THR A 95 7.94 -10.02 2.82
C THR A 95 7.80 -9.16 4.06
N LEU A 96 7.80 -7.83 3.88
CA LEU A 96 7.80 -6.85 4.95
C LEU A 96 6.73 -5.79 4.70
N ASP A 97 6.09 -5.30 5.77
CA ASP A 97 5.16 -4.18 5.69
C ASP A 97 5.68 -2.98 6.49
N ASN A 98 5.51 -1.77 6.00
CA ASN A 98 6.01 -0.57 6.65
C ASN A 98 5.00 0.08 7.62
N GLY A 99 3.83 -0.51 7.88
CA GLY A 99 2.83 0.03 8.80
C GLY A 99 1.81 0.96 8.13
N ASP A 100 0.93 1.56 8.93
CA ASP A 100 -0.32 2.21 8.50
C ASP A 100 -1.18 1.25 7.66
N VAL A 101 -1.47 0.10 8.28
CA VAL A 101 -2.45 -0.86 7.76
C VAL A 101 -3.83 -0.20 7.71
N VAL A 102 -4.13 0.67 8.68
CA VAL A 102 -5.29 1.54 8.75
C VAL A 102 -4.87 3.00 8.98
N SER A 103 -5.75 3.95 8.65
CA SER A 103 -5.47 5.39 8.85
C SER A 103 -6.52 6.12 9.68
N MET A 104 -7.57 5.42 10.10
CA MET A 104 -8.72 5.97 10.82
C MET A 104 -8.93 5.22 12.15
N MET A 105 -9.93 5.64 12.91
CA MET A 105 -10.30 5.07 14.21
C MET A 105 -11.68 4.41 14.15
N GLY A 106 -11.97 3.55 15.13
CA GLY A 106 -13.29 3.00 15.37
C GLY A 106 -13.42 1.53 14.97
N ARG A 107 -14.58 0.96 15.28
CA ARG A 107 -14.81 -0.49 15.21
C ARG A 107 -14.55 -1.09 13.84
N GLN A 108 -14.95 -0.40 12.77
CA GLN A 108 -14.71 -0.90 11.42
C GLN A 108 -13.21 -0.96 11.08
N GLU A 109 -12.40 -0.01 11.57
CA GLU A 109 -10.95 -0.02 11.37
C GLU A 109 -10.27 -1.11 12.20
N GLU A 110 -10.75 -1.43 13.41
CA GLU A 110 -10.31 -2.60 14.17
C GLU A 110 -10.52 -3.90 13.38
N LEU A 111 -11.74 -4.09 12.85
CA LEU A 111 -12.09 -5.27 12.04
C LEU A 111 -11.23 -5.37 10.77
N LYS A 112 -10.97 -4.23 10.11
CA LYS A 112 -10.09 -4.19 8.95
C LYS A 112 -8.65 -4.56 9.32
N TYR A 113 -8.15 -4.02 10.43
CA TYR A 113 -6.81 -4.30 10.92
C TYR A 113 -6.66 -5.79 11.24
N GLU A 114 -7.61 -6.37 11.97
CA GLU A 114 -7.63 -7.80 12.28
C GLU A 114 -7.62 -8.65 11.00
N THR A 115 -8.51 -8.34 10.06
CA THR A 115 -8.60 -9.02 8.75
C THR A 115 -7.28 -8.94 7.98
N ALA A 116 -6.62 -7.78 8.02
CA ALA A 116 -5.35 -7.55 7.36
C ALA A 116 -4.21 -8.36 8.01
N ILE A 117 -4.13 -8.40 9.35
CA ILE A 117 -3.15 -9.20 10.07
C ILE A 117 -3.35 -10.70 9.78
N MET A 118 -4.59 -11.19 9.77
CA MET A 118 -4.89 -12.57 9.39
C MET A 118 -4.47 -12.88 7.95
N ALA A 119 -4.70 -11.95 7.02
CA ALA A 119 -4.24 -12.11 5.64
C ALA A 119 -2.71 -12.11 5.55
N MET A 120 -2.03 -11.24 6.31
CA MET A 120 -0.56 -11.17 6.37
C MET A 120 0.06 -12.44 6.97
N ASN A 121 -0.60 -13.07 7.95
CA ASN A 121 -0.23 -14.40 8.44
C ASN A 121 -0.25 -15.43 7.29
N ARG A 122 -1.34 -15.47 6.51
CA ARG A 122 -1.46 -16.38 5.34
C ARG A 122 -0.50 -16.07 4.19
N MET A 123 0.04 -14.85 4.15
CA MET A 123 1.05 -14.41 3.19
C MET A 123 2.49 -14.66 3.67
N GLY A 124 2.70 -15.06 4.93
CA GLY A 124 4.03 -15.32 5.47
C GLY A 124 4.88 -14.05 5.63
N TYR A 125 4.27 -12.94 6.05
CA TYR A 125 5.03 -11.73 6.37
C TYR A 125 6.08 -12.03 7.46
N ALA A 126 7.25 -11.45 7.32
CA ALA A 126 8.37 -11.70 8.22
C ALA A 126 8.45 -10.70 9.38
N ALA A 127 7.99 -9.47 9.14
CA ALA A 127 7.85 -8.39 10.11
C ALA A 127 6.97 -7.27 9.54
N MET A 128 6.48 -6.42 10.43
CA MET A 128 5.78 -5.18 10.09
C MET A 128 6.33 -4.03 10.93
N GLY A 129 6.56 -2.86 10.32
CA GLY A 129 6.84 -1.62 11.05
C GLY A 129 5.54 -1.05 11.62
N VAL A 130 5.61 -0.34 12.75
CA VAL A 130 4.44 0.36 13.32
C VAL A 130 4.36 1.77 12.79
N GLY A 131 3.22 2.11 12.18
CA GLY A 131 2.89 3.47 11.76
C GLY A 131 2.04 4.21 12.79
N GLU A 132 1.95 5.54 12.66
CA GLU A 132 1.15 6.34 13.59
C GLU A 132 -0.36 6.27 13.32
N GLY A 133 -0.76 5.84 12.12
CA GLY A 133 -2.14 5.47 11.78
C GLY A 133 -2.57 4.22 12.53
N ASP A 134 -1.70 3.21 12.64
CA ASP A 134 -1.99 2.00 13.42
C ASP A 134 -2.23 2.34 14.90
N LEU A 135 -1.41 3.24 15.46
CA LEU A 135 -1.50 3.68 16.86
C LEU A 135 -2.84 4.36 17.19
N ALA A 136 -3.57 4.84 16.18
CA ALA A 136 -4.89 5.44 16.35
C ALA A 136 -5.94 4.43 16.86
N LEU A 137 -5.73 3.13 16.66
CA LEU A 137 -6.57 2.07 17.24
C LEU A 137 -6.36 1.87 18.75
N GLY A 138 -5.34 2.52 19.31
CA GLY A 138 -4.94 2.37 20.71
C GLY A 138 -3.80 1.36 20.88
N LEU A 139 -2.84 1.72 21.73
CA LEU A 139 -1.64 0.92 21.96
C LEU A 139 -1.95 -0.49 22.46
N ASP A 140 -2.86 -0.59 23.42
CA ASP A 140 -3.21 -1.86 24.06
C ASP A 140 -3.88 -2.81 23.06
N TYR A 141 -4.68 -2.27 22.12
CA TYR A 141 -5.22 -3.03 21.00
C TYR A 141 -4.10 -3.54 20.08
N LEU A 142 -3.17 -2.68 19.67
CA LEU A 142 -2.05 -3.12 18.81
C LEU A 142 -1.17 -4.19 19.48
N VAL A 143 -0.91 -4.07 20.78
CA VAL A 143 -0.17 -5.08 21.54
C VAL A 143 -0.93 -6.40 21.54
N SER A 144 -2.26 -6.39 21.69
CA SER A 144 -3.07 -7.61 21.57
C SER A 144 -3.03 -8.22 20.17
N MET A 145 -3.01 -7.39 19.12
CA MET A 145 -2.91 -7.85 17.74
C MET A 145 -1.55 -8.43 17.40
N GLN A 146 -0.47 -7.98 18.06
CA GLN A 146 0.85 -8.60 17.91
C GLN A 146 0.84 -10.07 18.37
N GLU A 147 0.04 -10.43 19.38
CA GLU A 147 -0.09 -11.82 19.83
C GLU A 147 -0.87 -12.69 18.83
N VAL A 148 -1.73 -12.08 18.00
CA VAL A 148 -2.44 -12.74 16.90
C VAL A 148 -1.55 -12.85 15.65
N ALA A 149 -0.61 -11.92 15.47
CA ALA A 149 0.31 -11.91 14.35
C ALA A 149 1.35 -13.04 14.47
N GLN A 150 1.63 -13.72 13.36
CA GLN A 150 2.69 -14.72 13.26
C GLN A 150 4.07 -14.08 12.98
N PHE A 151 4.14 -12.76 13.06
CA PHE A 151 5.31 -11.94 12.80
C PHE A 151 5.35 -10.75 13.77
N PRO A 152 6.55 -10.28 14.15
CA PRO A 152 6.68 -9.19 15.09
C PRO A 152 6.31 -7.84 14.47
N PHE A 153 5.69 -6.98 15.29
CA PHE A 153 5.58 -5.56 15.00
C PHE A 153 6.85 -4.87 15.52
N LEU A 154 7.45 -3.99 14.71
CA LEU A 154 8.76 -3.41 14.99
C LEU A 154 8.67 -1.90 15.17
N CYS A 155 9.21 -1.41 16.28
CA CYS A 155 9.41 0.01 16.50
C CYS A 155 10.49 0.25 17.57
N ALA A 156 11.68 0.67 17.14
CA ALA A 156 12.82 0.86 18.04
C ALA A 156 12.72 2.10 18.94
N ASN A 157 11.88 3.08 18.56
CA ASN A 157 11.85 4.42 19.15
C ASN A 157 10.47 4.86 19.67
N LEU A 158 9.49 3.96 19.77
CA LEU A 158 8.23 4.21 20.48
C LEU A 158 8.34 3.75 21.93
N LEU A 159 8.15 4.69 22.86
CA LEU A 159 8.21 4.43 24.29
C LEU A 159 6.84 4.70 24.95
N ARG A 160 6.47 3.90 25.94
CA ARG A 160 5.41 4.18 26.94
C ARG A 160 6.08 4.33 28.30
N ASP A 161 5.90 5.47 28.96
CA ASP A 161 6.53 5.75 30.27
C ASP A 161 8.05 5.51 30.26
N GLY A 162 8.71 5.89 29.16
CA GLY A 162 10.16 5.74 28.96
C GLY A 162 10.63 4.33 28.61
N LYS A 163 9.73 3.34 28.51
CA LYS A 163 10.06 1.95 28.13
C LYS A 163 9.60 1.66 26.71
N ARG A 164 10.46 1.00 25.92
CA ARG A 164 10.12 0.60 24.56
C ARG A 164 8.98 -0.42 24.56
N VAL A 165 8.00 -0.19 23.69
CA VAL A 165 6.76 -1.00 23.63
C VAL A 165 6.93 -2.23 22.74
N PHE A 166 7.41 -2.03 21.51
CA PHE A 166 7.56 -3.08 20.52
C PHE A 166 9.02 -3.56 20.44
N PRO A 167 9.30 -4.79 19.98
CA PRO A 167 10.63 -5.20 19.58
C PRO A 167 11.27 -4.17 18.64
N SER A 168 12.57 -3.91 18.80
CA SER A 168 13.24 -2.95 17.91
C SER A 168 13.52 -3.54 16.53
N HIS A 169 13.83 -4.84 16.49
CA HIS A 169 14.24 -5.54 15.28
C HIS A 169 13.89 -7.03 15.36
N VAL A 170 14.00 -7.70 14.22
CA VAL A 170 14.06 -9.16 14.11
C VAL A 170 15.14 -9.54 13.10
N THR A 171 15.82 -10.64 13.34
CA THR A 171 16.79 -11.21 12.40
C THR A 171 16.22 -12.49 11.81
N ARG A 172 16.14 -12.57 10.47
CA ARG A 172 15.56 -13.70 9.74
C ARG A 172 16.64 -14.39 8.90
N PRO A 173 16.81 -15.71 9.02
CA PRO A 173 17.78 -16.45 8.21
C PRO A 173 17.34 -16.51 6.73
N VAL A 174 18.30 -16.61 5.83
CA VAL A 174 18.09 -16.71 4.38
C VAL A 174 18.57 -18.09 3.92
N LYS A 175 17.64 -19.05 3.81
CA LYS A 175 17.88 -20.52 3.73
C LYS A 175 18.63 -21.11 4.97
N GLY A 176 18.35 -22.40 5.22
CA GLY A 176 19.12 -23.42 5.97
C GLY A 176 19.40 -23.36 7.49
N GLY A 177 19.16 -22.27 8.22
CA GLY A 177 19.13 -22.30 9.71
C GLY A 177 20.32 -21.63 10.43
N PRO A 178 20.64 -22.00 11.68
CA PRO A 178 21.63 -21.29 12.51
C PRO A 178 23.03 -21.27 11.86
N GLY A 179 23.63 -20.09 11.75
CA GLY A 179 24.96 -19.89 11.13
C GLY A 179 24.93 -19.47 9.65
N GLU A 180 23.75 -19.40 9.03
CA GLU A 180 23.59 -18.92 7.65
C GLU A 180 23.37 -17.40 7.56
N PRO A 181 23.63 -16.79 6.39
CA PRO A 181 23.44 -15.36 6.19
C PRO A 181 22.02 -14.92 6.55
N SER A 182 21.90 -13.84 7.31
CA SER A 182 20.61 -13.37 7.83
C SER A 182 20.29 -11.93 7.37
N VAL A 183 19.01 -11.58 7.38
CA VAL A 183 18.52 -10.21 7.20
C VAL A 183 18.02 -9.72 8.55
N SER A 184 18.61 -8.64 9.05
CA SER A 184 18.05 -7.92 10.19
C SER A 184 17.12 -6.83 9.70
N VAL A 185 15.92 -6.80 10.26
CA VAL A 185 14.88 -5.82 9.97
C VAL A 185 14.65 -5.01 11.22
N VAL A 186 14.80 -3.69 11.14
CA VAL A 186 14.59 -2.75 12.25
C VAL A 186 13.41 -1.82 11.93
N GLY A 187 12.52 -1.62 12.90
CA GLY A 187 11.40 -0.67 12.75
C GLY A 187 11.74 0.68 13.36
N ILE A 188 11.35 1.78 12.72
CA ILE A 188 11.52 3.14 13.26
C ILE A 188 10.42 4.07 12.76
N LEU A 189 9.81 4.82 13.68
CA LEU A 189 8.77 5.80 13.37
C LEU A 189 9.36 7.21 13.31
N SER A 190 8.87 8.07 12.40
CA SER A 190 9.33 9.47 12.35
C SER A 190 9.12 10.18 13.69
N PRO A 191 10.14 10.82 14.27
CA PRO A 191 10.00 11.68 15.45
C PRO A 191 9.06 12.88 15.23
N LYS A 192 8.69 13.21 13.98
CA LYS A 192 7.68 14.24 13.71
C LYS A 192 6.29 13.84 14.21
N PHE A 193 6.02 12.56 14.35
CA PHE A 193 4.75 12.05 14.84
C PHE A 193 4.64 12.04 16.38
N ASP A 194 5.67 12.45 17.12
CA ASP A 194 5.66 12.46 18.60
C ASP A 194 4.43 13.19 19.18
N GLN A 195 4.08 14.36 18.64
CA GLN A 195 2.92 15.13 19.10
C GLN A 195 1.59 14.42 18.79
N ARG A 196 1.47 13.82 17.60
CA ARG A 196 0.28 13.05 17.23
C ARG A 196 0.12 11.82 18.13
N VAL A 197 1.20 11.09 18.37
CA VAL A 197 1.18 9.90 19.23
C VAL A 197 0.85 10.28 20.69
N LYS A 198 1.39 11.38 21.21
CA LYS A 198 1.04 11.92 22.54
C LYS A 198 -0.42 12.35 22.66
N SER A 199 -1.03 12.84 21.58
CA SER A 199 -2.46 13.17 21.60
C SER A 199 -3.37 11.94 21.69
N LEU A 200 -2.85 10.75 21.34
CA LEU A 200 -3.57 9.48 21.49
C LEU A 200 -3.42 8.90 22.90
N ASP A 201 -2.19 8.88 23.43
CA ASP A 201 -1.89 8.52 24.82
C ASP A 201 -0.72 9.39 25.33
N PRO A 202 -0.93 10.28 26.32
CA PRO A 202 0.11 11.17 26.83
C PRO A 202 1.34 10.46 27.41
N ARG A 203 1.25 9.17 27.74
CA ARG A 203 2.36 8.35 28.20
C ARG A 203 3.28 7.90 27.08
N LEU A 204 2.83 8.01 25.83
CA LEU A 204 3.62 7.65 24.66
C LEU A 204 4.60 8.75 24.25
N SER A 205 5.70 8.35 23.65
CA SER A 205 6.64 9.28 23.01
C SER A 205 7.39 8.59 21.88
N VAL A 206 7.71 9.37 20.84
CA VAL A 206 8.56 8.94 19.72
C VAL A 206 9.89 9.67 19.82
N VAL A 207 10.94 8.92 20.17
CA VAL A 207 12.26 9.52 20.41
C VAL A 207 13.08 9.60 19.11
N ARG A 208 13.92 10.64 19.01
CA ARG A 208 14.86 10.77 17.89
C ARG A 208 15.93 9.67 17.95
N PRO A 209 16.35 9.10 16.81
CA PRO A 209 17.40 8.09 16.80
C PRO A 209 18.74 8.70 17.25
N GLY A 210 19.19 8.26 18.42
CA GLY A 210 20.41 8.73 19.10
C GLY A 210 21.44 7.62 19.34
N PRO A 211 22.23 7.69 20.42
CA PRO A 211 23.26 6.69 20.74
C PRO A 211 22.73 5.25 20.85
N ASP A 212 21.57 5.05 21.49
CA ASP A 212 21.00 3.70 21.64
C ASP A 212 20.61 3.07 20.30
N PHE A 213 20.09 3.88 19.38
CA PHE A 213 19.78 3.41 18.03
C PHE A 213 21.06 3.13 17.23
N ARG A 214 22.11 3.95 17.41
CA ARG A 214 23.43 3.68 16.82
C ARG A 214 23.98 2.33 17.29
N ALA A 215 24.02 2.11 18.60
CA ALA A 215 24.51 0.87 19.20
C ALA A 215 23.69 -0.35 18.74
N LEU A 216 22.36 -0.20 18.63
CA LEU A 216 21.50 -1.22 18.04
C LEU A 216 21.94 -1.56 16.61
N ILE A 217 22.03 -0.57 15.72
CA ILE A 217 22.42 -0.82 14.31
C ILE A 217 23.82 -1.43 14.20
N GLU A 218 24.77 -0.97 15.02
CA GLU A 218 26.13 -1.50 15.06
C GLU A 218 26.17 -2.97 15.50
N SER A 219 25.36 -3.36 16.49
CA SER A 219 25.25 -4.75 16.94
C SER A 219 24.71 -5.71 15.88
N LEU A 220 23.99 -5.21 14.87
CA LEU A 220 23.42 -6.02 13.80
C LEU A 220 24.41 -6.31 12.66
N VAL A 221 25.55 -5.61 12.60
CA VAL A 221 26.49 -5.68 11.46
C VAL A 221 27.11 -7.07 11.32
N GLU A 222 27.61 -7.67 12.40
CA GLU A 222 28.32 -8.95 12.33
C GLU A 222 27.38 -10.13 12.01
N GLY A 223 26.13 -10.06 12.46
CA GLY A 223 25.15 -11.13 12.28
C GLY A 223 24.36 -11.07 10.97
N SER A 224 24.43 -9.95 10.23
CA SER A 224 23.51 -9.68 9.11
C SER A 224 24.23 -9.50 7.79
N GLN A 225 23.78 -10.21 6.75
CA GLN A 225 24.19 -9.91 5.39
C GLN A 225 23.47 -8.70 4.80
N LEU A 226 22.32 -8.30 5.37
CA LEU A 226 21.61 -7.07 5.07
C LEU A 226 20.94 -6.52 6.33
N ILE A 227 20.98 -5.19 6.50
CA ILE A 227 20.17 -4.46 7.49
C ILE A 227 19.12 -3.62 6.77
N VAL A 228 17.85 -3.95 6.97
CA VAL A 228 16.69 -3.27 6.38
C VAL A 228 15.99 -2.45 7.45
N ALA A 229 15.81 -1.15 7.21
CA ALA A 229 14.99 -0.29 8.06
C ALA A 229 13.58 -0.16 7.49
N LEU A 230 12.58 -0.59 8.24
CA LEU A 230 11.17 -0.22 8.06
C LEU A 230 10.99 1.14 8.73
N ALA A 231 11.23 2.19 7.94
CA ALA A 231 11.26 3.56 8.38
C ALA A 231 9.93 4.22 8.02
N HIS A 232 9.01 4.28 8.98
CA HIS A 232 7.71 4.92 8.81
C HIS A 232 7.86 6.45 8.85
N MET A 233 8.39 6.99 7.76
CA MET A 233 8.78 8.39 7.55
C MET A 233 8.94 8.67 6.07
N SER A 234 8.91 9.95 5.69
CA SER A 234 9.09 10.38 4.29
C SER A 234 10.43 9.94 3.69
N VAL A 235 10.51 9.84 2.36
CA VAL A 235 11.77 9.55 1.63
C VAL A 235 12.90 10.50 2.00
N ALA A 236 12.60 11.78 2.25
CA ALA A 236 13.60 12.77 2.67
C ALA A 236 14.18 12.45 4.06
N GLU A 237 13.32 12.06 5.01
CA GLU A 237 13.74 11.63 6.36
C GLU A 237 14.50 10.31 6.31
N GLY A 238 14.04 9.33 5.53
CA GLY A 238 14.75 8.06 5.36
C GLY A 238 16.11 8.23 4.69
N THR A 239 16.25 9.17 3.75
CA THR A 239 17.54 9.53 3.15
C THR A 239 18.49 10.15 4.19
N ALA A 240 17.98 10.99 5.08
CA ALA A 240 18.77 11.55 6.18
C ALA A 240 19.17 10.47 7.19
N LEU A 241 18.25 9.56 7.53
CA LEU A 241 18.51 8.41 8.39
C LEU A 241 19.62 7.52 7.82
N ALA A 242 19.55 7.16 6.53
CA ALA A 242 20.57 6.36 5.86
C ALA A 242 21.96 7.01 5.88
N LYS A 243 22.04 8.34 5.77
CA LYS A 243 23.31 9.09 5.89
C LYS A 243 23.85 9.09 7.32
N GLN A 244 22.96 9.18 8.32
CA GLN A 244 23.34 9.18 9.74
C GLN A 244 23.77 7.80 10.24
N PHE A 245 23.21 6.73 9.66
CA PHE A 245 23.46 5.32 9.98
C PHE A 245 23.93 4.56 8.73
N PRO A 246 25.18 4.77 8.30
CA PRO A 246 25.71 4.22 7.05
C PRO A 246 25.84 2.69 7.04
N GLN A 247 25.56 2.01 8.15
CA GLN A 247 25.47 0.55 8.24
C GLN A 247 24.20 0.01 7.56
N LEU A 248 23.12 0.80 7.49
CA LEU A 248 21.87 0.42 6.83
C LEU A 248 22.09 0.15 5.33
N ASP A 249 21.40 -0.86 4.81
CA ASP A 249 21.53 -1.29 3.42
C ASP A 249 20.29 -0.95 2.59
N VAL A 250 19.11 -1.08 3.19
CA VAL A 250 17.84 -0.71 2.57
C VAL A 250 17.02 0.09 3.59
N VAL A 251 16.45 1.21 3.15
CA VAL A 251 15.50 2.00 3.96
C VAL A 251 14.18 2.05 3.21
N VAL A 252 13.17 1.44 3.81
CA VAL A 252 11.80 1.38 3.29
C VAL A 252 11.03 2.50 3.95
N CYS A 253 10.69 3.51 3.15
CA CYS A 253 9.98 4.70 3.58
C CYS A 253 8.47 4.56 3.36
N GLY A 254 7.71 5.25 4.21
CA GLY A 254 6.32 5.61 3.95
C GLY A 254 6.24 7.09 3.60
N HIS A 255 5.05 7.66 3.70
CA HIS A 255 4.72 9.07 3.71
C HIS A 255 5.21 9.91 2.52
N GLY A 256 4.37 10.87 2.13
CA GLY A 256 4.75 11.94 1.19
C GLY A 256 4.72 11.56 -0.30
N LEU A 257 4.49 10.29 -0.66
CA LEU A 257 4.30 9.87 -2.06
C LEU A 257 3.22 8.80 -2.18
N ASP A 258 2.21 9.06 -3.01
CA ASP A 258 1.12 8.11 -3.29
C ASP A 258 1.56 6.90 -4.13
N GLU A 259 2.59 7.08 -4.95
CA GLU A 259 3.17 6.03 -5.80
C GLU A 259 4.59 5.69 -5.33
N PRO A 260 5.04 4.44 -5.53
CA PRO A 260 6.45 4.10 -5.39
C PRO A 260 7.33 4.93 -6.33
N LEU A 261 8.55 5.24 -5.89
CA LEU A 261 9.57 5.88 -6.71
C LEU A 261 9.82 5.08 -8.00
N ALA A 262 10.14 5.77 -9.09
CA ALA A 262 10.49 5.10 -10.36
C ALA A 262 11.79 4.28 -10.24
N GLN A 263 12.72 4.72 -9.38
CA GLN A 263 13.97 4.04 -9.05
C GLN A 263 14.35 4.33 -7.58
N PRO A 264 15.12 3.45 -6.91
CA PRO A 264 15.62 3.72 -5.57
C PRO A 264 16.53 4.95 -5.52
N VAL A 265 16.46 5.70 -4.43
CA VAL A 265 17.40 6.79 -4.14
C VAL A 265 18.62 6.21 -3.43
N ASN A 266 19.82 6.52 -3.93
CA ASN A 266 21.07 6.12 -3.28
C ASN A 266 21.42 7.12 -2.17
N ALA A 267 21.60 6.63 -0.94
CA ALA A 267 22.03 7.42 0.21
C ALA A 267 23.26 6.79 0.85
N GLY A 268 24.46 7.24 0.45
CA GLY A 268 25.70 6.53 0.78
C GLY A 268 25.69 5.14 0.13
N LYS A 269 25.77 4.07 0.93
CA LYS A 269 25.62 2.69 0.44
C LYS A 269 24.17 2.20 0.43
N ALA A 270 23.25 2.88 1.13
CA ALA A 270 21.88 2.39 1.29
C ALA A 270 21.03 2.67 0.04
N LEU A 271 20.08 1.77 -0.22
CA LEU A 271 18.98 1.98 -1.16
C LEU A 271 17.75 2.48 -0.40
N VAL A 272 17.26 3.66 -0.72
CA VAL A 272 16.03 4.23 -0.16
C VAL A 272 14.90 4.03 -1.15
N VAL A 273 13.81 3.41 -0.69
CA VAL A 273 12.60 3.13 -1.49
C VAL A 273 11.36 3.55 -0.71
N ASN A 274 10.21 3.66 -1.35
CA ASN A 274 8.92 3.78 -0.68
C ASN A 274 7.90 2.79 -1.26
N THR A 275 6.85 2.48 -0.51
CA THR A 275 5.84 1.47 -0.87
C THR A 275 4.65 2.04 -1.64
N GLY A 276 4.54 3.37 -1.70
CA GLY A 276 3.31 4.06 -2.10
C GLY A 276 2.17 3.82 -1.10
N THR A 277 0.97 4.26 -1.46
CA THR A 277 -0.20 4.24 -0.56
C THR A 277 -1.34 3.38 -1.10
N LYS A 278 -2.34 3.14 -0.24
CA LYS A 278 -3.63 2.50 -0.55
C LYS A 278 -3.51 1.04 -0.99
N GLY A 279 -2.37 0.42 -0.68
CA GLY A 279 -2.10 -0.97 -1.03
C GLY A 279 -2.14 -1.26 -2.54
N ARG A 280 -1.91 -0.27 -3.40
CA ARG A 280 -2.08 -0.38 -4.87
C ARG A 280 -0.94 -1.10 -5.58
N SER A 281 0.20 -1.23 -4.92
CA SER A 281 1.41 -1.82 -5.47
C SER A 281 2.15 -2.65 -4.42
N LEU A 282 3.00 -3.56 -4.89
CA LEU A 282 4.00 -4.27 -4.11
C LEU A 282 5.38 -3.93 -4.69
N VAL A 283 6.28 -3.43 -3.86
CA VAL A 283 7.64 -3.11 -4.29
C VAL A 283 8.52 -4.34 -4.15
N ARG A 284 9.32 -4.65 -5.17
CA ARG A 284 10.22 -5.80 -5.22
C ARG A 284 11.66 -5.33 -5.37
N LEU A 285 12.53 -5.83 -4.51
CA LEU A 285 13.99 -5.69 -4.62
C LEU A 285 14.62 -7.08 -4.69
N ASP A 286 15.19 -7.44 -5.84
CA ASP A 286 16.01 -8.64 -5.96
C ASP A 286 17.48 -8.27 -5.77
N ILE A 287 18.03 -8.59 -4.60
CA ILE A 287 19.40 -8.29 -4.21
C ILE A 287 20.28 -9.50 -4.53
N ALA A 288 21.25 -9.32 -5.42
CA ALA A 288 22.10 -10.40 -5.93
C ALA A 288 23.55 -10.33 -5.42
N GLY A 289 23.96 -9.22 -4.81
CA GLY A 289 25.35 -8.95 -4.49
C GLY A 289 25.55 -7.60 -3.83
N ARG A 290 26.82 -7.24 -3.62
CA ARG A 290 27.24 -5.92 -3.18
C ARG A 290 28.34 -5.37 -4.10
N THR A 291 28.37 -4.05 -4.28
CA THR A 291 29.51 -3.36 -4.90
C THR A 291 30.74 -3.42 -3.99
N GLU A 292 31.90 -3.03 -4.51
CA GLU A 292 33.13 -2.83 -3.70
C GLU A 292 32.93 -1.83 -2.56
N THR A 293 32.11 -0.81 -2.77
CA THR A 293 31.72 0.18 -1.76
C THR A 293 30.68 -0.33 -0.75
N GLY A 294 30.30 -1.61 -0.85
CA GLY A 294 29.35 -2.26 0.05
C GLY A 294 27.88 -1.98 -0.26
N ARG A 295 27.53 -1.25 -1.32
CA ARG A 295 26.13 -0.98 -1.69
C ARG A 295 25.45 -2.25 -2.22
N PRO A 296 24.21 -2.59 -1.83
CA PRO A 296 23.47 -3.68 -2.45
C PRO A 296 23.27 -3.47 -3.95
N VAL A 297 23.59 -4.49 -4.74
CA VAL A 297 23.26 -4.53 -6.17
C VAL A 297 21.88 -5.17 -6.29
N ALA A 298 20.88 -4.33 -6.58
CA ALA A 298 19.47 -4.74 -6.59
C ALA A 298 18.79 -4.45 -7.92
N LYS A 299 17.99 -5.40 -8.41
CA LYS A 299 16.96 -5.13 -9.41
C LYS A 299 15.71 -4.63 -8.71
N TYR A 300 15.30 -3.42 -9.03
CA TYR A 300 14.09 -2.79 -8.50
C TYR A 300 12.90 -2.97 -9.44
N GLY A 301 11.73 -3.25 -8.87
CA GLY A 301 10.48 -3.32 -9.61
C GLY A 301 9.28 -2.92 -8.76
N VAL A 302 8.27 -2.36 -9.43
CA VAL A 302 6.97 -2.02 -8.83
C VAL A 302 5.91 -2.89 -9.48
N ILE A 303 5.31 -3.77 -8.70
CA ILE A 303 4.23 -4.64 -9.15
C ILE A 303 2.92 -3.93 -8.82
N ARG A 304 2.25 -3.40 -9.84
CA ARG A 304 0.90 -2.82 -9.67
C ARG A 304 -0.12 -3.93 -9.50
N LEU A 305 -0.97 -3.81 -8.48
CA LEU A 305 -2.01 -4.79 -8.18
C LEU A 305 -3.23 -4.60 -9.08
N LEU A 306 -3.06 -4.97 -10.34
CA LEU A 306 -4.06 -4.82 -11.40
C LEU A 306 -5.22 -5.82 -11.22
N PRO A 307 -6.44 -5.52 -11.74
CA PRO A 307 -7.58 -6.43 -11.65
C PRO A 307 -7.37 -7.79 -12.33
N GLU A 308 -6.45 -7.90 -13.28
CA GLU A 308 -6.16 -9.14 -13.99
C GLU A 308 -5.27 -10.10 -13.19
N LEU A 309 -4.74 -9.66 -12.03
CA LEU A 309 -3.97 -10.54 -11.15
C LEU A 309 -4.88 -11.55 -10.44
N LEU A 310 -4.39 -12.78 -10.36
CA LEU A 310 -5.07 -13.84 -9.62
C LEU A 310 -5.20 -13.47 -8.13
N GLU A 311 -6.41 -13.61 -7.61
CA GLU A 311 -6.69 -13.43 -6.19
C GLU A 311 -6.45 -14.75 -5.42
N ALA A 312 -5.82 -14.66 -4.25
CA ALA A 312 -5.73 -15.80 -3.35
C ALA A 312 -7.10 -16.04 -2.69
N THR A 313 -7.70 -17.18 -2.97
CA THR A 313 -9.07 -17.51 -2.55
C THR A 313 -9.23 -17.52 -1.04
N ASP A 314 -8.25 -18.06 -0.31
CA ASP A 314 -8.25 -18.06 1.15
C ASP A 314 -8.28 -16.65 1.72
N VAL A 315 -7.53 -15.70 1.14
CA VAL A 315 -7.55 -14.30 1.58
C VAL A 315 -8.84 -13.57 1.16
N ALA A 316 -9.41 -13.91 -0.01
CA ALA A 316 -10.72 -13.38 -0.41
C ALA A 316 -11.85 -13.83 0.53
N THR A 317 -11.74 -15.03 1.12
CA THR A 317 -12.68 -15.52 2.14
C THR A 317 -12.63 -14.68 3.42
N LEU A 318 -11.44 -14.31 3.92
CA LEU A 318 -11.31 -13.44 5.10
C LEU A 318 -12.05 -12.12 4.91
N PHE A 319 -11.94 -11.54 3.73
CA PHE A 319 -12.63 -10.32 3.43
C PHE A 319 -14.15 -10.51 3.38
N SER A 320 -14.64 -11.66 2.88
CA SER A 320 -16.07 -12.01 2.93
C SER A 320 -16.59 -12.16 4.37
N GLU A 321 -15.78 -12.73 5.26
CA GLU A 321 -16.05 -12.84 6.69
C GLU A 321 -16.12 -11.45 7.35
N TYR A 322 -15.17 -10.57 7.05
CA TYR A 322 -15.21 -9.16 7.46
C TYR A 322 -16.54 -8.49 7.09
N VAL A 323 -17.02 -8.65 5.87
CA VAL A 323 -18.32 -8.07 5.44
C VAL A 323 -19.47 -8.60 6.26
N ALA A 324 -19.45 -9.89 6.58
CA ALA A 324 -20.48 -10.52 7.38
C ALA A 324 -20.46 -9.98 8.82
N ILE A 325 -19.28 -9.74 9.40
CA ILE A 325 -19.14 -9.12 10.72
C ILE A 325 -19.67 -7.69 10.70
N VAL A 326 -19.25 -6.87 9.72
CA VAL A 326 -19.77 -5.48 9.56
C VAL A 326 -21.30 -5.46 9.49
N ARG A 327 -21.90 -6.43 8.78
CA ARG A 327 -23.36 -6.60 8.70
C ARG A 327 -23.97 -6.98 10.04
N ASN A 328 -23.39 -7.99 10.70
CA ASN A 328 -23.95 -8.60 11.90
C ASN A 328 -23.83 -7.68 13.12
N GLU A 329 -22.75 -6.91 13.20
CA GLU A 329 -22.59 -5.84 14.20
C GLU A 329 -23.44 -4.61 13.85
N GLY A 330 -24.05 -4.55 12.67
CA GLY A 330 -24.94 -3.45 12.30
C GLY A 330 -24.23 -2.09 12.23
N LEU A 331 -22.95 -2.08 11.83
CA LEU A 331 -22.10 -0.88 11.96
C LEU A 331 -22.69 0.36 11.27
N LEU A 332 -23.44 0.20 10.16
CA LEU A 332 -24.13 1.31 9.51
C LEU A 332 -25.08 2.09 10.43
N ASP A 333 -25.74 1.38 11.35
CA ASP A 333 -26.69 1.97 12.29
C ASP A 333 -25.99 2.56 13.51
N GLU A 334 -24.84 1.99 13.91
CA GLU A 334 -24.05 2.43 15.07
C GLU A 334 -23.17 3.65 14.78
N MET A 335 -22.86 3.90 13.51
CA MET A 335 -22.00 5.01 13.12
C MET A 335 -22.57 6.35 13.57
N ARG A 336 -21.72 7.14 14.23
CA ARG A 336 -22.09 8.46 14.73
C ARG A 336 -22.60 9.33 13.59
N ARG A 337 -23.81 9.85 13.79
CA ARG A 337 -24.42 10.84 12.88
C ARG A 337 -24.21 12.26 13.37
N PHE A 338 -24.23 13.20 12.44
CA PHE A 338 -23.95 14.61 12.71
C PHE A 338 -25.07 15.52 12.19
N ASP A 339 -25.28 16.64 12.85
CA ASP A 339 -26.13 17.71 12.34
C ASP A 339 -25.50 18.39 11.12
N LEU A 340 -26.35 18.85 10.21
CA LEU A 340 -25.91 19.76 9.16
C LEU A 340 -25.53 21.12 9.75
N PRO A 341 -24.42 21.76 9.33
CA PRO A 341 -23.99 23.05 9.86
C PRO A 341 -25.04 24.17 9.78
N LYS A 342 -25.96 24.11 8.81
CA LYS A 342 -27.06 25.08 8.62
C LYS A 342 -28.43 24.49 8.97
N GLY A 343 -28.48 23.27 9.50
CA GLY A 343 -29.71 22.50 9.71
C GLY A 343 -30.43 22.15 8.40
N GLY A 344 -31.67 21.64 8.55
CA GLY A 344 -32.57 21.34 7.44
C GLY A 344 -32.49 19.89 6.91
N PRO A 345 -33.52 19.42 6.21
CA PRO A 345 -33.52 18.09 5.62
C PRO A 345 -32.75 18.05 4.29
N TYR A 346 -32.22 16.87 3.95
CA TYR A 346 -31.82 16.61 2.58
C TYR A 346 -33.07 16.51 1.69
N ALA A 347 -33.10 17.27 0.60
CA ALA A 347 -34.26 17.30 -0.31
C ALA A 347 -34.42 16.00 -1.12
N GLY A 348 -33.30 15.37 -1.51
CA GLY A 348 -33.28 14.25 -2.45
C GLY A 348 -33.61 14.67 -3.89
N SER A 349 -33.27 13.82 -4.86
CA SER A 349 -33.42 14.16 -6.29
C SER A 349 -34.88 14.32 -6.73
N TYR A 350 -35.82 13.62 -6.08
CA TYR A 350 -37.25 13.67 -6.44
C TYR A 350 -37.87 15.05 -6.20
N ALA A 351 -37.39 15.80 -5.20
CA ALA A 351 -37.85 17.16 -4.95
C ALA A 351 -37.53 18.11 -6.12
N CYS A 352 -36.46 17.83 -6.87
CA CYS A 352 -36.01 18.65 -8.00
C CYS A 352 -36.79 18.38 -9.29
N GLN A 353 -37.50 17.25 -9.38
CA GLN A 353 -38.17 16.80 -10.62
C GLN A 353 -39.14 17.85 -11.16
N TYR A 354 -39.92 18.49 -10.30
CA TYR A 354 -40.97 19.43 -10.71
C TYR A 354 -40.42 20.62 -11.51
N CYS A 355 -39.23 21.12 -11.16
CA CYS A 355 -38.60 22.24 -11.85
C CYS A 355 -37.56 21.80 -12.89
N HIS A 356 -37.06 20.56 -12.79
CA HIS A 356 -35.93 20.06 -13.58
C HIS A 356 -36.23 18.69 -14.22
N GLU A 357 -37.40 18.52 -14.82
CA GLU A 357 -37.88 17.24 -15.37
C GLU A 357 -36.86 16.59 -16.32
N THR A 358 -36.36 17.35 -17.31
CA THR A 358 -35.38 16.83 -18.28
C THR A 358 -34.09 16.33 -17.62
N ALA A 359 -33.56 17.09 -16.66
CA ALA A 359 -32.34 16.71 -15.94
C ALA A 359 -32.60 15.49 -15.04
N PHE A 360 -33.76 15.45 -14.38
CA PHE A 360 -34.19 14.33 -13.57
C PHE A 360 -34.31 13.04 -14.38
N ASP A 361 -34.88 13.10 -15.58
CA ASP A 361 -35.02 11.94 -16.46
C ASP A 361 -33.68 11.38 -16.96
N VAL A 362 -32.68 12.26 -17.14
CA VAL A 362 -31.30 11.86 -17.42
C VAL A 362 -30.70 11.20 -16.18
N TRP A 363 -30.79 11.85 -15.02
CA TRP A 363 -30.26 11.34 -13.75
C TRP A 363 -30.84 9.97 -13.40
N LYS A 364 -32.16 9.79 -13.50
CA LYS A 364 -32.88 8.55 -13.15
C LYS A 364 -32.36 7.32 -13.91
N LYS A 365 -31.80 7.51 -15.10
CA LYS A 365 -31.22 6.44 -15.93
C LYS A 365 -29.75 6.17 -15.61
N SER A 366 -29.07 7.10 -14.95
CA SER A 366 -27.63 7.08 -14.66
C SER A 366 -27.22 6.01 -13.64
N ALA A 367 -25.91 5.76 -13.54
CA ALA A 367 -25.32 4.94 -12.50
C ALA A 367 -25.50 5.55 -11.09
N HIS A 368 -25.50 6.89 -10.99
CA HIS A 368 -25.67 7.60 -9.72
C HIS A 368 -27.05 7.32 -9.10
N ALA A 369 -28.13 7.40 -9.88
CA ALA A 369 -29.47 7.06 -9.39
C ALA A 369 -29.61 5.59 -8.93
N LYS A 370 -28.76 4.70 -9.44
CA LYS A 370 -28.74 3.27 -9.11
C LYS A 370 -27.62 2.89 -8.15
N ALA A 371 -26.89 3.86 -7.58
CA ALA A 371 -25.66 3.60 -6.85
C ALA A 371 -25.87 2.63 -5.68
N LEU A 372 -26.90 2.79 -4.85
CA LEU A 372 -27.14 1.84 -3.75
C LEU A 372 -27.43 0.41 -4.25
N ALA A 373 -28.14 0.27 -5.37
CA ALA A 373 -28.46 -1.03 -5.93
C ALA A 373 -27.21 -1.79 -6.42
N THR A 374 -26.14 -1.08 -6.81
CA THR A 374 -24.88 -1.74 -7.19
C THR A 374 -24.27 -2.45 -5.98
N LEU A 375 -24.33 -1.85 -4.77
CA LEU A 375 -23.89 -2.49 -3.52
C LEU A 375 -24.71 -3.73 -3.17
N GLN A 376 -26.00 -3.73 -3.51
CA GLN A 376 -26.92 -4.85 -3.28
C GLN A 376 -26.67 -6.04 -4.21
N GLN A 377 -26.08 -5.78 -5.37
CA GLN A 377 -25.77 -6.78 -6.39
C GLN A 377 -24.36 -7.36 -6.23
N LEU A 378 -23.50 -6.73 -5.41
CA LEU A 378 -22.18 -7.28 -5.10
C LEU A 378 -22.30 -8.59 -4.33
N THR A 379 -21.31 -9.47 -4.53
CA THR A 379 -21.14 -10.70 -3.77
C THR A 379 -19.77 -10.65 -3.07
N PRO A 380 -19.73 -10.54 -1.73
CA PRO A 380 -20.86 -10.33 -0.82
C PRO A 380 -21.47 -8.93 -0.93
N ARG A 381 -22.75 -8.81 -0.51
CA ARG A 381 -23.53 -7.56 -0.50
C ARG A 381 -22.85 -6.47 0.34
N ARG A 382 -23.00 -5.19 -0.01
CA ARG A 382 -22.29 -4.05 0.62
C ARG A 382 -23.16 -2.88 1.09
N ASP A 383 -24.48 -2.98 0.95
CA ASP A 383 -25.42 -1.93 1.34
C ASP A 383 -25.55 -1.73 2.87
N HIS A 384 -24.81 -2.50 3.65
CA HIS A 384 -24.68 -2.40 5.11
C HIS A 384 -23.29 -1.92 5.57
N ASP A 385 -22.36 -1.67 4.65
CA ASP A 385 -21.02 -1.19 4.96
C ASP A 385 -21.03 0.34 5.02
N PRO A 386 -20.74 0.98 6.18
CA PRO A 386 -20.73 2.43 6.33
C PRO A 386 -19.96 3.19 5.26
N GLU A 387 -18.80 2.66 4.86
CA GLU A 387 -17.90 3.34 3.91
C GLU A 387 -18.43 3.24 2.48
N CYS A 388 -19.05 2.11 2.15
CA CYS A 388 -19.71 1.94 0.86
C CYS A 388 -20.95 2.82 0.79
N VAL A 389 -21.77 2.84 1.85
CA VAL A 389 -23.00 3.62 1.91
C VAL A 389 -22.69 5.11 1.80
N ALA A 390 -21.65 5.62 2.47
CA ALA A 390 -21.27 7.03 2.42
C ALA A 390 -21.10 7.61 1.01
N CYS A 391 -20.67 6.79 0.04
CA CYS A 391 -20.52 7.22 -1.36
C CYS A 391 -21.69 6.84 -2.27
N HIS A 392 -22.64 6.02 -1.81
CA HIS A 392 -23.71 5.44 -2.64
C HIS A 392 -25.12 5.97 -2.31
N VAL A 393 -25.22 6.90 -1.35
CA VAL A 393 -26.49 7.50 -0.91
C VAL A 393 -26.35 9.00 -0.71
N VAL A 394 -27.48 9.70 -0.57
CA VAL A 394 -27.48 11.13 -0.25
C VAL A 394 -27.39 11.36 1.26
N GLY A 395 -26.39 12.12 1.68
CA GLY A 395 -26.39 12.80 2.97
C GLY A 395 -25.96 11.95 4.17
N TYR A 396 -25.60 10.68 4.01
CA TYR A 396 -24.92 9.94 5.08
C TYR A 396 -23.53 10.55 5.35
N PRO A 397 -23.07 10.68 6.63
CA PRO A 397 -23.69 10.22 7.88
C PRO A 397 -24.52 11.30 8.61
N HIS A 398 -25.12 12.28 7.94
CA HIS A 398 -25.90 13.30 8.65
C HIS A 398 -27.23 12.76 9.18
N LEU A 399 -27.71 13.36 10.28
CA LEU A 399 -28.98 13.00 10.93
C LEU A 399 -30.18 13.09 9.99
N THR A 400 -30.18 14.07 9.08
CA THR A 400 -31.25 14.27 8.09
C THR A 400 -30.97 13.60 6.74
N GLY A 401 -29.86 12.87 6.62
CA GLY A 401 -29.46 12.15 5.42
C GLY A 401 -30.05 10.75 5.33
N PHE A 402 -29.56 9.94 4.38
CA PHE A 402 -29.99 8.55 4.24
C PHE A 402 -29.78 7.75 5.53
N GLU A 403 -30.81 7.03 5.94
CA GLU A 403 -30.80 6.13 7.08
C GLU A 403 -30.94 4.68 6.65
N SER A 404 -32.02 4.36 5.95
CA SER A 404 -32.24 3.04 5.36
C SER A 404 -33.25 3.17 4.22
N LEU A 405 -33.36 2.11 3.40
CA LEU A 405 -34.40 2.04 2.38
C LEU A 405 -35.82 2.10 2.95
N ALA A 406 -36.02 1.64 4.20
CA ALA A 406 -37.32 1.66 4.86
C ALA A 406 -37.70 3.07 5.36
N LYS A 407 -36.72 3.85 5.84
CA LYS A 407 -36.96 5.15 6.48
C LYS A 407 -36.82 6.33 5.52
N THR A 408 -35.84 6.29 4.63
CA THR A 408 -35.49 7.42 3.74
C THR A 408 -35.28 6.96 2.29
N PRO A 409 -36.28 6.32 1.64
CA PRO A 409 -36.12 5.78 0.29
C PRO A 409 -35.77 6.85 -0.76
N ALA A 410 -36.22 8.09 -0.56
CA ALA A 410 -35.95 9.21 -1.47
C ALA A 410 -34.47 9.67 -1.47
N LEU A 411 -33.68 9.23 -0.49
CA LEU A 411 -32.25 9.53 -0.35
C LEU A 411 -31.36 8.35 -0.78
N ALA A 412 -31.96 7.27 -1.29
CA ALA A 412 -31.22 6.14 -1.84
C ALA A 412 -30.61 6.50 -3.21
N GLY A 413 -29.35 6.11 -3.42
CA GLY A 413 -28.60 6.50 -4.62
C GLY A 413 -27.90 7.86 -4.45
N VAL A 414 -27.06 8.20 -5.42
CA VAL A 414 -26.35 9.49 -5.45
C VAL A 414 -27.23 10.53 -6.14
N GLY A 415 -27.31 11.72 -5.55
CA GLY A 415 -28.16 12.83 -5.99
C GLY A 415 -27.87 13.33 -7.41
N CYS A 416 -28.83 14.06 -7.99
CA CYS A 416 -28.72 14.72 -9.29
C CYS A 416 -27.75 15.91 -9.25
#